data_AF-A0A3B9GEC7-F1
#
_entry.id   AF-A0A3B9GEC7-F1
#
_cell.length_a   1.000
_cell.length_b   1.000
_cell.length_c   1.000
_cell.angle_alpha   90.00
_cell.angle_beta   90.00
_cell.angle_gamma   90.00
#
_symmetry.space_group_name_H-M   'P 1'
#
loop_
_entity.id
_entity.type
_entity.pdbx_description
1 polymer ?
#
loop_
_entity_poly.entity_id
_entity_poly.type
_entity_poly.pdbx_seq_one_letter_code
_entity_poly.pdbx_strand_id
1 'polypeptide(L)'
;MAKVKSGEVNGWDEVHAEYARLWSEYPLEKAQHAWATLCDLMEAPELRGAQFLKEVERFVDTSRFIEEQVYLTRRKDYANPFRKATFRGDDEMKAVLGTPESASFIRYAKAEMERWRARADALLGRLGSQEG
;
A
#
# COMPACT_ATOMS: atom_id res chain seq x y z
N MET A 1 19.03 -7.65 -19.33
CA MET A 1 18.92 -6.51 -20.29
C MET A 1 20.15 -6.25 -21.16
N ALA A 2 21.38 -6.65 -20.76
CA ALA A 2 22.56 -6.46 -21.61
C ALA A 2 22.45 -7.15 -22.99
N LYS A 3 21.84 -8.34 -23.06
CA LYS A 3 21.67 -9.15 -24.28
C LYS A 3 20.70 -8.56 -25.30
N VAL A 4 19.58 -7.98 -24.84
CA VAL A 4 18.62 -7.28 -25.72
C VAL A 4 19.23 -5.98 -26.25
N LYS A 5 20.02 -5.27 -25.43
CA LYS A 5 20.73 -4.05 -25.85
C LYS A 5 21.94 -4.32 -26.75
N SER A 6 22.54 -5.52 -26.71
CA SER A 6 23.68 -5.90 -27.55
C SER A 6 23.29 -6.45 -28.93
N GLY A 7 22.00 -6.66 -29.20
CA GLY A 7 21.52 -7.21 -30.48
C GLY A 7 21.71 -8.73 -30.62
N GLU A 8 22.05 -9.44 -29.54
CA GLU A 8 22.27 -10.90 -29.53
C GLU A 8 20.97 -11.73 -29.49
N VAL A 9 19.81 -11.10 -29.66
CA VAL A 9 18.49 -11.72 -29.55
C VAL A 9 17.88 -11.77 -30.95
N ASN A 10 17.87 -12.96 -31.57
CA ASN A 10 17.61 -13.16 -33.00
C ASN A 10 16.11 -13.32 -33.36
N GLY A 11 15.20 -12.92 -32.48
CA GLY A 11 13.77 -12.96 -32.78
C GLY A 11 12.88 -12.58 -31.60
N TRP A 12 11.60 -12.35 -31.91
CA TRP A 12 10.58 -12.03 -30.92
C TRP A 12 10.41 -13.12 -29.86
N ASP A 13 10.59 -14.39 -30.21
CA ASP A 13 10.48 -15.50 -29.25
C ASP A 13 11.59 -15.45 -28.19
N GLU A 14 12.82 -15.14 -28.58
CA GLU A 14 13.95 -15.01 -27.66
C GLU A 14 13.81 -13.77 -26.76
N VAL A 15 13.21 -12.68 -27.27
CA VAL A 15 12.87 -11.50 -26.45
C VAL A 15 11.85 -11.87 -25.38
N HIS A 16 10.78 -12.60 -25.72
CA HIS A 16 9.78 -13.04 -24.74
C HIS A 16 10.36 -14.00 -23.71
N ALA A 17 11.27 -14.89 -24.12
CA ALA A 17 11.97 -15.79 -23.20
C ALA A 17 12.83 -15.01 -22.18
N GLU A 18 13.57 -13.99 -22.62
CA GLU A 18 14.35 -13.13 -21.71
C GLU A 18 13.45 -12.30 -20.79
N TYR A 19 12.31 -11.78 -21.29
CA TYR A 19 11.32 -11.10 -20.44
C TYR A 19 10.71 -12.03 -19.41
N ALA A 20 10.38 -13.27 -19.77
CA ALA A 20 9.86 -14.27 -18.84
C ALA A 20 10.89 -14.58 -17.74
N ARG A 21 12.17 -14.70 -18.10
CA ARG A 21 13.27 -14.88 -17.14
C ARG A 21 13.37 -13.69 -16.18
N LEU A 22 13.43 -12.46 -16.69
CA LEU A 22 13.50 -11.25 -15.87
C LEU A 22 12.25 -11.11 -14.98
N TRP A 23 11.08 -11.43 -15.49
CA TRP A 23 9.83 -11.43 -14.73
C TRP A 23 9.86 -12.43 -13.58
N SER A 24 10.51 -13.58 -13.75
CA SER A 24 10.67 -14.57 -12.69
C SER A 24 11.62 -14.12 -11.57
N GLU A 25 12.60 -13.27 -11.89
CA GLU A 25 13.59 -12.71 -10.94
C GLU A 25 13.05 -11.46 -10.21
N TYR A 26 12.16 -10.71 -10.87
CA TYR A 26 11.63 -9.45 -10.39
C TYR A 26 11.06 -9.45 -8.95
N PRO A 27 10.34 -10.48 -8.46
CA PRO A 27 9.85 -10.51 -7.09
C PRO A 27 10.97 -10.40 -6.05
N LEU A 28 12.11 -11.06 -6.28
CA LEU A 28 13.26 -11.01 -5.38
C LEU A 28 13.95 -9.65 -5.46
N GLU A 29 14.21 -9.15 -6.68
CA GLU A 29 14.82 -7.84 -6.89
C GLU A 29 13.98 -6.72 -6.25
N LYS A 30 12.66 -6.80 -6.40
CA LYS A 30 11.71 -5.86 -5.78
C LYS A 30 11.77 -5.93 -4.25
N ALA A 31 11.88 -7.13 -3.67
CA ALA A 31 12.02 -7.29 -2.23
C ALA A 31 13.35 -6.72 -1.72
N GLN A 32 14.46 -6.97 -2.42
CA GLN A 32 15.78 -6.42 -2.10
C GLN A 32 15.79 -4.89 -2.19
N HIS A 33 15.17 -4.34 -3.22
CA HIS A 33 15.03 -2.89 -3.37
C HIS A 33 14.20 -2.29 -2.23
N ALA A 34 13.04 -2.88 -1.91
CA ALA A 34 12.21 -2.44 -0.79
C ALA A 34 12.95 -2.49 0.55
N TRP A 35 13.74 -3.55 0.78
CA TRP A 35 14.59 -3.66 1.98
C TRP A 35 15.66 -2.57 2.03
N ALA A 36 16.36 -2.32 0.94
CA ALA A 36 17.37 -1.27 0.85
C ALA A 36 16.76 0.12 1.10
N THR A 37 15.58 0.41 0.53
CA THR A 37 14.86 1.66 0.79
C THR A 37 14.46 1.81 2.26
N LEU A 38 14.04 0.72 2.91
CA LEU A 38 13.71 0.76 4.34
C LEU A 38 14.96 1.02 5.19
N CYS A 39 16.08 0.37 4.89
CA CYS A 39 17.37 0.63 5.54
C CYS A 39 17.79 2.10 5.40
N ASP A 40 17.68 2.67 4.20
CA ASP A 40 18.01 4.07 3.90
C ASP A 40 17.12 5.05 4.69
N LEU A 41 15.80 4.81 4.72
CA LEU A 41 14.85 5.61 5.50
C LEU A 41 15.13 5.57 7.01
N MET A 42 15.65 4.44 7.48
CA MET A 42 16.02 4.23 8.88
C MET A 42 17.44 4.69 9.21
N GLU A 43 18.16 5.22 8.23
CA GLU A 43 19.58 5.60 8.33
C GLU A 43 20.44 4.47 8.92
N ALA A 44 20.10 3.22 8.56
CA ALA A 44 20.73 2.01 9.09
C ALA A 44 21.37 1.21 7.94
N PRO A 45 22.65 0.78 8.06
CA PRO A 45 23.28 -0.04 7.03
C PRO A 45 22.62 -1.43 6.91
N GLU A 46 21.99 -1.90 7.99
CA GLU A 46 21.26 -3.16 8.05
C GLU A 46 20.19 -3.10 9.15
N LEU A 47 19.03 -3.70 8.89
CA LEU A 47 17.97 -3.86 9.88
C LEU A 47 18.03 -5.26 10.50
N ARG A 48 18.10 -5.30 11.83
CA ARG A 48 18.04 -6.55 12.59
C ARG A 48 16.61 -6.89 13.00
N GLY A 49 16.36 -8.15 13.38
CA GLY A 49 15.03 -8.68 13.71
C GLY A 49 14.17 -7.74 14.56
N ALA A 50 14.65 -7.30 15.72
CA ALA A 50 13.93 -6.37 16.59
C ALA A 50 13.62 -5.00 15.95
N GLN A 51 14.53 -4.46 15.14
CA GLN A 51 14.30 -3.20 14.43
C GLN A 51 13.26 -3.37 13.34
N PHE A 52 13.34 -4.45 12.58
CA PHE A 52 12.37 -4.76 11.53
C PHE A 52 10.97 -5.01 12.11
N LEU A 53 10.87 -5.77 13.21
CA LEU A 53 9.61 -6.00 13.94
C LEU A 53 8.94 -4.68 14.31
N LYS A 54 9.70 -3.76 14.92
CA LYS A 54 9.20 -2.43 15.29
C LYS A 54 8.68 -1.63 14.09
N GLU A 55 9.33 -1.73 12.92
CA GLU A 55 8.87 -1.04 11.72
C GLU A 55 7.61 -1.68 11.10
N VAL A 56 7.43 -3.00 11.24
CA VAL A 56 6.17 -3.66 10.86
C VAL A 56 5.03 -3.24 11.81
N GLU A 57 5.29 -3.10 13.11
CA GLU A 57 4.31 -2.56 14.07
C GLU A 57 3.95 -1.10 13.74
N ARG A 58 4.95 -0.25 13.45
CA ARG A 58 4.73 1.13 13.01
C ARG A 58 3.88 1.19 11.75
N PHE A 59 4.09 0.27 10.81
CA PHE A 59 3.26 0.15 9.61
C PHE A 59 1.79 -0.12 9.95
N VAL A 60 1.51 -1.01 10.91
CA VAL A 60 0.15 -1.30 11.37
C VAL A 60 -0.51 -0.03 11.92
N ASP A 61 0.19 0.73 12.77
CA ASP A 61 -0.34 1.99 13.31
C ASP A 61 -0.54 3.06 12.24
N THR A 62 0.40 3.17 11.30
CA THR A 62 0.28 4.09 10.16
C THR A 62 -0.93 3.74 9.29
N SER A 63 -1.22 2.46 9.08
CA SER A 63 -2.41 2.04 8.33
C SER A 63 -3.72 2.44 9.01
N ARG A 64 -3.77 2.37 10.36
CA ARG A 64 -4.93 2.82 11.16
C ARG A 64 -5.11 4.33 11.03
N PHE A 65 -4.01 5.06 11.14
CA PHE A 65 -4.01 6.51 10.95
C PHE A 65 -4.50 6.90 9.55
N ILE A 66 -4.00 6.26 8.49
CA ILE A 66 -4.44 6.54 7.11
C ILE A 66 -5.94 6.27 6.94
N GLU A 67 -6.43 5.13 7.43
CA GLU A 67 -7.86 4.79 7.38
C GLU A 67 -8.71 5.87 8.07
N GLU A 68 -8.31 6.29 9.26
CA GLU A 68 -9.00 7.34 10.02
C GLU A 68 -8.96 8.68 9.28
N GLN A 69 -7.80 9.10 8.76
CA GLN A 69 -7.67 10.38 8.05
C GLN A 69 -8.48 10.42 6.76
N VAL A 70 -8.59 9.30 6.04
CA VAL A 70 -9.47 9.19 4.87
C VAL A 70 -10.92 9.37 5.29
N TYR A 71 -11.35 8.72 6.37
CA TYR A 71 -12.71 8.88 6.88
C TYR A 71 -13.00 10.32 7.32
N LEU A 72 -12.14 10.92 8.16
CA LEU A 72 -12.30 12.28 8.67
C LEU A 72 -12.32 13.32 7.54
N THR A 73 -11.41 13.19 6.58
CA THR A 73 -11.30 14.10 5.43
C THR A 73 -12.53 14.03 4.54
N ARG A 74 -13.17 12.88 4.41
CA ARG A 74 -14.41 12.75 3.63
C ARG A 74 -15.63 13.13 4.44
N ARG A 75 -15.71 12.78 5.72
CA ARG A 75 -16.81 13.16 6.62
C ARG A 75 -16.99 14.68 6.68
N LYS A 76 -15.89 15.44 6.68
CA LYS A 76 -15.96 16.92 6.71
C LYS A 76 -16.77 17.49 5.54
N ASP A 77 -16.77 16.83 4.39
CA ASP A 77 -17.48 17.29 3.20
C ASP A 77 -19.00 17.28 3.39
N TYR A 78 -19.51 16.37 4.24
CA TYR A 78 -20.93 16.26 4.60
C TYR A 78 -21.33 17.21 5.74
N ALA A 79 -20.37 17.60 6.57
CA ALA A 79 -20.59 18.52 7.70
C ALA A 79 -20.37 20.00 7.31
N ASN A 80 -19.69 20.28 6.19
CA ASN A 80 -19.28 21.62 5.79
C ASN A 80 -20.48 22.52 5.43
N PRO A 81 -20.77 23.59 6.20
CA PRO A 81 -21.90 24.48 5.93
C PRO A 81 -21.86 25.18 4.57
N PHE A 82 -20.67 25.49 4.05
CA PHE A 82 -20.50 26.11 2.74
C PHE A 82 -20.85 25.15 1.60
N ARG A 83 -20.51 23.86 1.75
CA ARG A 83 -20.96 22.84 0.79
C ARG A 83 -22.45 22.60 0.90
N LYS A 84 -23.02 22.62 2.11
CA LYS A 84 -24.48 22.50 2.30
C LYS A 84 -25.23 23.60 1.56
N ALA A 85 -24.71 24.82 1.56
CA ALA A 85 -25.33 25.97 0.89
C ALA A 85 -25.46 25.83 -0.64
N THR A 86 -24.74 24.90 -1.29
CA THR A 86 -24.90 24.63 -2.74
C THR A 86 -26.04 23.67 -3.06
N PHE A 87 -26.64 23.03 -2.05
CA PHE A 87 -27.79 22.14 -2.21
C PHE A 87 -29.07 22.84 -1.75
N ARG A 88 -30.20 22.49 -2.36
CA ARG A 88 -31.54 22.96 -2.00
C ARG A 88 -32.04 22.39 -0.68
N GLY A 89 -31.41 21.33 -0.18
CA GLY A 89 -31.72 20.71 1.10
C GLY A 89 -30.92 19.43 1.36
N ASP A 90 -31.08 18.85 2.54
CA ASP A 90 -30.35 17.65 2.97
C ASP A 90 -30.65 16.42 2.10
N ASP A 91 -31.84 16.32 1.52
CA ASP A 91 -32.23 15.20 0.64
C ASP A 91 -31.51 15.26 -0.71
N GLU A 92 -31.38 16.44 -1.32
CA GLU A 92 -30.60 16.63 -2.55
C GLU A 92 -29.10 16.38 -2.28
N MET A 93 -28.59 16.87 -1.15
CA MET A 93 -27.21 16.62 -0.72
C MET A 93 -26.93 15.12 -0.56
N LYS A 94 -27.83 14.37 0.10
CA LYS A 94 -27.69 12.91 0.26
C LYS A 94 -27.82 12.18 -1.07
N ALA A 95 -28.69 12.62 -1.98
CA ALA A 95 -28.82 12.00 -3.30
C ALA A 95 -27.55 12.18 -4.15
N VAL A 96 -26.87 13.33 -4.04
CA VAL A 96 -25.66 13.66 -4.81
C VAL A 96 -24.38 13.12 -4.16
N LEU A 97 -24.19 13.36 -2.86
CA LEU A 97 -22.97 12.99 -2.13
C LEU A 97 -23.06 11.62 -1.44
N GLY A 98 -24.26 11.07 -1.28
CA GLY A 98 -24.49 9.86 -0.50
C GLY A 98 -24.36 10.11 1.01
N THR A 99 -23.89 9.07 1.71
CA THR A 99 -23.45 9.12 3.11
C THR A 99 -21.93 8.95 3.17
N PRO A 100 -21.25 9.43 4.22
CA PRO A 100 -19.83 9.14 4.44
C PRO A 100 -19.54 7.64 4.31
N GLU A 101 -20.39 6.80 4.89
CA GLU A 101 -20.25 5.33 4.91
C GLU A 101 -20.47 4.72 3.52
N SER A 102 -21.28 5.36 2.67
CA SER A 102 -21.49 4.94 1.29
C SER A 102 -20.43 5.49 0.32
N ALA A 103 -19.46 6.29 0.76
CA ALA A 103 -18.39 6.78 -0.10
C ALA A 103 -17.48 5.61 -0.54
N SER A 104 -17.41 5.35 -1.85
CA SER A 104 -16.65 4.23 -2.44
C SER A 104 -15.18 4.25 -2.03
N PHE A 105 -14.57 5.43 -1.98
CA PHE A 105 -13.18 5.60 -1.58
C PHE A 105 -12.93 5.30 -0.10
N ILE A 106 -13.86 5.64 0.80
CA ILE A 106 -13.73 5.29 2.24
C ILE A 106 -13.75 3.78 2.40
N ARG A 107 -14.73 3.10 1.77
CA ARG A 107 -14.81 1.64 1.82
C ARG A 107 -13.58 0.96 1.24
N TYR A 108 -13.10 1.47 0.10
CA TYR A 108 -11.87 0.98 -0.53
C TYR A 108 -10.66 1.13 0.40
N ALA A 109 -10.43 2.33 0.94
CA ALA A 109 -9.29 2.60 1.80
C ALA A 109 -9.34 1.73 3.06
N LYS A 110 -10.50 1.58 3.69
CA LYS A 110 -10.69 0.69 4.84
C LYS A 110 -10.34 -0.76 4.50
N ALA A 111 -10.94 -1.32 3.45
CA ALA A 111 -10.68 -2.70 3.04
C ALA A 111 -9.20 -2.93 2.68
N GLU A 112 -8.57 -1.95 2.03
CA GLU A 112 -7.14 -2.02 1.68
C GLU A 112 -6.25 -2.00 2.93
N MET A 113 -6.50 -1.09 3.88
CA MET A 113 -5.73 -1.02 5.12
C MET A 113 -5.95 -2.28 5.99
N GLU A 114 -7.17 -2.83 6.04
CA GLU A 114 -7.46 -4.10 6.70
C GLU A 114 -6.66 -5.26 6.09
N ARG A 115 -6.63 -5.37 4.75
CA ARG A 115 -5.83 -6.39 4.05
C ARG A 115 -4.33 -6.27 4.36
N TRP A 116 -3.82 -5.05 4.43
CA TRP A 116 -2.42 -4.79 4.77
C TRP A 116 -2.09 -5.16 6.21
N ARG A 117 -2.96 -4.81 7.17
CA ARG A 117 -2.79 -5.21 8.57
C ARG A 117 -2.81 -6.73 8.74
N ALA A 118 -3.75 -7.43 8.10
CA ALA A 118 -3.79 -8.89 8.17
C ALA A 118 -2.50 -9.55 7.66
N ARG A 119 -1.86 -8.98 6.65
CA ARG A 119 -0.54 -9.43 6.17
C ARG A 119 0.59 -9.13 7.16
N ALA A 120 0.57 -7.94 7.77
CA ALA A 120 1.53 -7.57 8.80
C ALA A 120 1.41 -8.47 10.04
N ASP A 121 0.19 -8.72 10.52
CA ASP A 121 -0.07 -9.61 11.66
C ASP A 121 0.42 -11.04 11.39
N ALA A 122 0.16 -11.56 10.18
CA ALA A 122 0.67 -12.87 9.78
C ALA A 122 2.20 -12.92 9.72
N LEU A 123 2.85 -11.82 9.30
CA LEU A 123 4.30 -11.70 9.30
C LEU A 123 4.86 -11.66 10.72
N LEU A 124 4.28 -10.83 11.60
CA LEU A 124 4.67 -10.71 13.00
C LEU A 124 4.52 -12.05 13.74
N GLY A 125 3.42 -12.78 13.51
CA GLY A 125 3.23 -14.10 14.12
C GLY A 125 4.29 -15.13 13.68
N ARG A 126 4.72 -15.07 12.42
CA ARG A 126 5.81 -15.93 11.92
C ARG A 126 7.16 -15.58 12.53
N LEU A 127 7.46 -14.28 12.68
CA LEU A 127 8.73 -13.82 13.23
C LEU A 127 8.82 -14.05 14.74
N GLY A 128 7.74 -13.80 15.49
CA GLY A 128 7.69 -14.05 16.94
C GLY A 128 7.77 -15.54 17.32
N SER A 129 7.36 -16.44 16.42
CA SER A 129 7.50 -17.90 16.63
C SER A 129 8.92 -18.43 16.40
N GLN A 130 9.84 -17.61 15.85
CA GLN A 130 11.23 -17.99 15.60
C GLN A 130 12.21 -17.51 16.71
N GLU A 131 11.73 -16.70 17.66
CA GLU A 131 12.55 -16.16 18.77
C GLU A 131 12.29 -16.87 20.12
N GLY A 132 11.44 -17.92 20.16
CA GLY A 132 11.18 -18.77 21.33
C GLY A 132 11.65 -20.20 21.12
#